data_AF-A0A6L5FAZ6-F1
#
_entry.id   AF-A0A6L5FAZ6-F1
#
_cell.length_a   1.000
_cell.length_b   1.000
_cell.length_c   1.000
_cell.angle_alpha   90.00
_cell.angle_beta   90.00
_cell.angle_gamma   90.00
#
_symmetry.space_group_name_H-M   'P 1'
#
loop_
_entity.id
_entity.type
_entity.pdbx_description
1 polymer ?
#
loop_
_entity_poly.entity_id
_entity_poly.type
_entity_poly.pdbx_seq_one_letter_code
_entity_poly.pdbx_strand_id
1 'polypeptide(L)'
;MAFFDKFKKKDREEPEVGVEEEVVSSDGEESTVPVEEPTETPNVEPPPEGSYRAVRIEQGAKGWGGPLTVKPEPGKDLIYSVTGGGIHPLAQHIADLTGGRAFDGFSSSAPFEDIAVAVIDCGGTARIGVYPMKGVLTVDIHGTSPSGPLARFITEENFVSGVKPENVSPAEE
;
A
#
# COMPACT_ATOMS: atom_id res chain seq x y z
N MET A 1 -60.32 10.64 31.42
CA MET A 1 -60.93 11.14 30.16
C MET A 1 -60.27 10.40 29.01
N ALA A 2 -60.98 9.43 28.47
CA ALA A 2 -60.70 8.82 27.17
C ALA A 2 -61.24 9.74 26.07
N PHE A 3 -60.65 9.69 24.87
CA PHE A 3 -61.32 9.66 23.55
C PHE A 3 -60.21 9.49 22.49
N PHE A 4 -60.10 8.36 21.76
CA PHE A 4 -60.89 7.99 20.55
C PHE A 4 -60.87 9.12 19.51
N ASP A 5 -60.53 8.97 18.23
CA ASP A 5 -60.72 7.87 17.27
C ASP A 5 -59.80 8.19 16.05
N LYS A 6 -59.01 7.24 15.48
CA LYS A 6 -59.40 6.24 14.46
C LYS A 6 -59.55 6.89 13.08
N PHE A 7 -58.87 6.38 12.05
CA PHE A 7 -59.36 5.36 11.12
C PHE A 7 -58.39 5.39 9.91
N LYS A 8 -58.10 4.36 9.11
CA LYS A 8 -58.70 3.06 8.75
C LYS A 8 -57.51 2.17 8.31
N LYS A 9 -57.42 0.88 8.69
CA LYS A 9 -58.10 -0.30 8.08
C LYS A 9 -57.75 -0.40 6.58
N LYS A 10 -57.30 -1.51 5.99
CA LYS A 10 -57.62 -2.95 6.10
C LYS A 10 -56.85 -3.57 4.88
N ASP A 11 -56.37 -4.79 4.76
CA ASP A 11 -56.86 -6.16 4.97
C ASP A 11 -55.58 -7.03 4.99
N ARG A 12 -55.26 -7.84 6.01
CA ARG A 12 -55.68 -9.24 6.26
C ARG A 12 -55.76 -10.12 4.99
N GLU A 13 -54.83 -11.06 4.86
CA GLU A 13 -55.09 -12.45 4.45
C GLU A 13 -53.88 -13.35 4.78
N GLU A 14 -54.04 -14.21 5.78
CA GLU A 14 -53.45 -15.57 5.87
C GLU A 14 -54.56 -16.51 5.37
N PRO A 15 -54.33 -17.70 4.76
CA PRO A 15 -53.74 -18.83 5.51
C PRO A 15 -53.04 -19.99 4.71
N GLU A 16 -52.31 -20.81 5.47
CA GLU A 16 -52.28 -22.30 5.52
C GLU A 16 -51.71 -23.25 4.42
N VAL A 17 -50.77 -24.10 4.92
CA VAL A 17 -50.61 -25.56 4.76
C VAL A 17 -49.83 -26.13 3.56
N GLY A 18 -48.85 -26.99 3.88
CA GLY A 18 -48.25 -27.98 2.99
C GLY A 18 -47.03 -28.67 3.61
N VAL A 19 -47.26 -29.78 4.31
CA VAL A 19 -46.23 -30.78 4.69
C VAL A 19 -45.80 -31.56 3.45
N GLU A 20 -44.51 -31.89 3.30
CA GLU A 20 -44.00 -33.21 2.86
C GLU A 20 -42.46 -33.24 2.88
N GLU A 21 -41.92 -34.32 3.46
CA GLU A 21 -40.51 -34.74 3.39
C GLU A 21 -40.18 -35.22 1.97
N GLU A 22 -39.02 -34.83 1.45
CA GLU A 22 -38.26 -35.72 0.56
C GLU A 22 -36.77 -35.69 0.94
N VAL A 23 -36.30 -36.87 1.33
CA VAL A 23 -34.89 -37.23 1.47
C VAL A 23 -34.32 -37.47 0.07
N VAL A 24 -33.36 -36.65 -0.36
CA VAL A 24 -32.44 -36.99 -1.45
C VAL A 24 -31.03 -36.73 -0.97
N SER A 25 -30.33 -37.82 -0.72
CA SER A 25 -28.87 -37.87 -0.72
C SER A 25 -28.38 -37.67 -2.16
N SER A 26 -27.52 -36.69 -2.38
CA SER A 26 -26.60 -36.69 -3.51
C SER A 26 -25.43 -35.78 -3.18
N ASP A 27 -24.25 -36.37 -3.27
CA ASP A 27 -22.92 -35.79 -3.14
C ASP A 27 -22.80 -34.41 -3.77
N GLY A 28 -22.14 -33.49 -3.06
CA GLY A 28 -21.92 -32.13 -3.51
C GLY A 28 -20.79 -31.49 -2.72
N GLU A 29 -19.59 -31.66 -3.26
CA GLU A 29 -18.30 -31.13 -2.83
C GLU A 29 -18.34 -29.83 -2.02
N GLU A 30 -17.60 -29.86 -0.92
CA GLU A 30 -17.00 -28.71 -0.27
C GLU A 30 -16.27 -27.90 -1.35
N SER A 31 -16.94 -26.87 -1.89
CA SER A 31 -16.33 -25.90 -2.78
C SER A 31 -15.41 -25.01 -1.95
N THR A 32 -14.27 -25.58 -1.55
CA THR A 32 -13.09 -24.82 -1.19
C THR A 32 -12.77 -23.96 -2.39
N VAL A 33 -13.10 -22.67 -2.31
CA VAL A 33 -12.53 -21.68 -3.23
C VAL A 33 -11.01 -21.76 -3.04
N PRO A 34 -10.22 -22.18 -4.05
CA PRO A 34 -8.79 -22.05 -3.95
C PRO A 34 -8.50 -20.55 -3.83
N VAL A 35 -7.81 -20.18 -2.77
CA VAL A 35 -7.19 -18.86 -2.64
C VAL A 35 -6.14 -18.81 -3.73
N GLU A 36 -6.49 -18.27 -4.90
CA GLU A 36 -5.54 -18.04 -5.96
C GLU A 36 -4.47 -17.08 -5.43
N GLU A 37 -3.25 -17.59 -5.35
CA GLU A 37 -2.06 -16.84 -5.00
C GLU A 37 -1.93 -15.64 -5.96
N PRO A 38 -1.72 -14.41 -5.48
CA PRO A 38 -1.65 -13.26 -6.36
C PRO A 38 -0.43 -13.36 -7.28
N THR A 39 -0.74 -13.63 -8.54
CA THR A 39 -0.06 -13.35 -9.82
C THR A 39 1.36 -12.80 -9.75
N GLU A 40 2.27 -13.60 -10.33
CA GLU A 40 3.66 -13.29 -10.71
C GLU A 40 3.96 -11.79 -10.85
N THR A 41 4.87 -11.32 -9.99
CA THR A 41 5.58 -10.07 -10.17
C THR A 41 6.28 -10.05 -11.53
N PRO A 42 6.31 -8.92 -12.26
CA PRO A 42 7.06 -8.82 -13.51
C PRO A 42 8.51 -9.22 -13.28
N ASN A 43 8.91 -10.33 -13.90
CA ASN A 43 10.26 -10.88 -13.88
C ASN A 43 11.20 -10.00 -14.72
N VAL A 44 11.50 -8.80 -14.21
CA VAL A 44 12.66 -8.03 -14.63
C VAL A 44 13.83 -8.60 -13.86
N GLU A 45 14.72 -9.31 -14.55
CA GLU A 45 15.95 -9.88 -13.97
C GLU A 45 16.62 -8.83 -13.08
N PRO A 46 16.91 -9.15 -11.80
CA PRO A 46 17.60 -8.23 -10.92
C PRO A 46 18.97 -7.88 -11.54
N PRO A 47 19.48 -6.67 -11.31
CA PRO A 47 20.81 -6.31 -11.76
C PRO A 47 21.85 -7.30 -11.19
N PRO A 48 22.99 -7.50 -11.87
CA PRO A 48 24.01 -8.44 -11.44
C PRO A 48 24.44 -8.16 -10.00
N GLU A 49 24.54 -9.23 -9.21
CA GLU A 49 24.91 -9.19 -7.79
C GLU A 49 26.16 -8.30 -7.58
N GLY A 50 26.02 -7.27 -6.75
CA GLY A 50 27.13 -6.36 -6.40
C GLY A 50 27.15 -5.01 -7.12
N SER A 51 26.14 -4.66 -7.92
CA SER A 51 26.06 -3.35 -8.60
C SER A 51 25.25 -2.28 -7.86
N TYR A 52 24.61 -2.62 -6.73
CA TYR A 52 23.80 -1.66 -5.98
C TYR A 52 24.63 -0.58 -5.29
N ARG A 53 24.12 0.65 -5.37
CA ARG A 53 24.71 1.85 -4.77
C ARG A 53 23.76 2.45 -3.76
N ALA A 54 24.32 3.06 -2.73
CA ALA A 54 23.55 3.81 -1.77
C ALA A 54 23.25 5.21 -2.31
N VAL A 55 22.05 5.70 -2.06
CA VAL A 55 21.68 7.11 -2.24
C VAL A 55 21.29 7.73 -0.91
N ARG A 56 21.55 9.02 -0.77
CA ARG A 56 21.08 9.86 0.31
C ARG A 56 19.91 10.69 -0.20
N ILE A 57 18.82 10.69 0.55
CA ILE A 57 17.58 11.40 0.22
C ILE A 57 17.28 12.39 1.33
N GLU A 58 17.30 13.68 1.02
CA GLU A 58 17.02 14.76 1.97
C GLU A 58 15.59 15.29 1.82
N GLN A 59 15.07 15.91 2.88
CA GLN A 59 13.78 16.57 2.80
C GLN A 59 13.83 17.74 1.80
N GLY A 60 12.77 17.89 1.01
CA GLY A 60 12.63 19.06 0.14
C GLY A 60 11.92 20.22 0.83
N ALA A 61 11.44 21.17 0.02
CA ALA A 61 10.81 22.38 0.53
C ALA A 61 9.54 22.05 1.34
N LYS A 62 9.48 22.54 2.59
CA LYS A 62 8.40 22.23 3.56
C LYS A 62 8.28 20.73 3.90
N GLY A 63 9.34 19.97 3.64
CA GLY A 63 9.46 18.58 4.02
C GLY A 63 9.81 18.40 5.51
N TRP A 64 9.73 17.16 5.97
CA TRP A 64 10.13 16.73 7.31
C TRP A 64 10.88 15.41 7.22
N GLY A 65 11.75 15.15 8.18
CA GLY A 65 12.46 13.88 8.32
C GLY A 65 13.67 13.75 7.41
N GLY A 66 14.16 12.53 7.29
CA GLY A 66 15.44 12.23 6.68
C GLY A 66 16.62 12.88 7.42
N PRO A 67 17.82 12.85 6.82
CA PRO A 67 18.14 12.22 5.55
C PRO A 67 17.98 10.69 5.61
N LEU A 68 17.45 10.07 4.56
CA LEU A 68 17.42 8.62 4.42
C LEU A 68 18.59 8.14 3.57
N THR A 69 19.25 7.07 4.00
CA THR A 69 20.19 6.33 3.16
C THR A 69 19.49 5.08 2.63
N VAL A 70 19.28 5.01 1.33
CA VAL A 70 18.63 3.86 0.67
C VAL A 70 19.69 3.11 -0.12
N LYS A 71 19.90 1.84 0.23
CA LYS A 71 20.75 0.92 -0.53
C LYS A 71 19.95 -0.36 -0.80
N PRO A 72 19.55 -0.61 -2.05
CA PRO A 72 18.94 -1.86 -2.44
C PRO A 72 19.85 -3.06 -2.17
N GLU A 73 19.23 -4.22 -1.96
CA GLU A 73 19.91 -5.50 -1.75
C GLU A 73 19.24 -6.57 -2.62
N PRO A 74 19.93 -7.67 -2.96
CA PRO A 74 19.29 -8.78 -3.68
C PRO A 74 18.05 -9.26 -2.91
N GLY A 75 16.91 -9.30 -3.59
CA GLY A 75 15.61 -9.64 -2.98
C GLY A 75 14.90 -8.49 -2.26
N LYS A 76 15.56 -7.34 -2.05
CA LYS A 76 14.97 -6.10 -1.52
C LYS A 76 15.41 -4.93 -2.38
N ASP A 77 14.96 -4.94 -3.63
CA ASP A 77 15.42 -4.03 -4.67
C ASP A 77 14.32 -3.18 -5.32
N LEU A 78 13.08 -3.31 -4.85
CA LEU A 78 11.98 -2.56 -5.41
C LEU A 78 11.99 -1.11 -4.89
N ILE A 79 12.00 -0.18 -5.84
CA ILE A 79 11.70 1.23 -5.64
C ILE A 79 10.21 1.42 -5.94
N TYR A 80 9.40 1.37 -4.88
CA TYR A 80 7.97 1.13 -4.97
C TYR A 80 7.20 2.44 -5.16
N SER A 81 6.67 2.68 -6.35
CA SER A 81 5.97 3.91 -6.75
C SER A 81 4.47 3.79 -6.49
N VAL A 82 3.93 4.61 -5.59
CA VAL A 82 2.49 4.69 -5.28
C VAL A 82 2.02 6.15 -5.38
N THR A 83 2.02 6.66 -6.60
CA THR A 83 1.74 8.07 -6.92
C THR A 83 0.54 8.25 -7.86
N GLY A 84 -0.41 7.32 -7.85
CA GLY A 84 -1.61 7.38 -8.72
C GLY A 84 -1.49 6.63 -10.05
N GLY A 85 -0.50 5.74 -10.19
CA GLY A 85 -0.29 4.88 -11.36
C GLY A 85 0.95 5.25 -12.16
N GLY A 86 1.56 4.25 -12.79
CA GLY A 86 2.84 4.36 -13.47
C GLY A 86 4.02 4.56 -12.53
N ILE A 87 5.21 4.70 -13.12
CA ILE A 87 6.44 4.98 -12.39
C ILE A 87 6.62 6.49 -12.26
N HIS A 88 6.64 6.99 -11.02
CA HIS A 88 6.94 8.40 -10.76
C HIS A 88 8.39 8.72 -11.15
N PRO A 89 8.69 9.90 -11.73
CA PRO A 89 10.06 10.30 -12.08
C PRO A 89 11.05 10.22 -10.91
N LEU A 90 10.60 10.51 -9.68
CA LEU A 90 11.43 10.36 -8.49
C LEU A 90 11.79 8.90 -8.20
N ALA A 91 10.83 7.98 -8.34
CA ALA A 91 11.07 6.55 -8.13
C ALA A 91 12.02 6.00 -9.20
N GLN A 92 11.82 6.40 -10.46
CA GLN A 92 12.75 6.05 -11.54
C GLN A 92 14.15 6.60 -11.26
N HIS A 93 14.26 7.86 -10.84
CA HIS A 93 15.55 8.48 -10.54
C HIS A 93 16.32 7.77 -9.42
N ILE A 94 15.63 7.37 -8.35
CA ILE A 94 16.23 6.57 -7.27
C ILE A 94 16.67 5.21 -7.81
N ALA A 95 15.85 4.53 -8.63
CA ALA A 95 16.19 3.26 -9.25
C ALA A 95 17.46 3.38 -10.11
N ASP A 96 17.54 4.40 -10.96
CA ASP A 96 18.70 4.65 -11.85
C ASP A 96 20.00 4.88 -11.06
N LEU A 97 19.94 5.60 -9.93
CA LEU A 97 21.11 5.89 -9.11
C LEU A 97 21.55 4.70 -8.27
N THR A 98 20.59 3.94 -7.75
CA THR A 98 20.85 2.83 -6.82
C THR A 98 21.09 1.50 -7.53
N GLY A 99 20.64 1.36 -8.77
CA GLY A 99 20.54 0.08 -9.46
C GLY A 99 19.25 -0.70 -9.12
N GLY A 100 18.38 -0.20 -8.23
CA GLY A 100 17.11 -0.86 -7.91
C GLY A 100 16.13 -0.92 -9.09
N ARG A 101 15.01 -1.60 -8.90
CA ARG A 101 13.94 -1.74 -9.91
C ARG A 101 12.76 -0.86 -9.56
N ALA A 102 12.42 0.09 -10.43
CA ALA A 102 11.21 0.88 -10.27
C ALA A 102 9.97 0.00 -10.49
N PHE A 103 9.03 0.05 -9.55
CA PHE A 103 7.84 -0.81 -9.55
C PHE A 103 6.57 0.03 -9.35
N ASP A 104 5.56 -0.17 -10.20
CA ASP A 104 4.26 0.50 -10.04
C ASP A 104 3.42 -0.25 -9.00
N GLY A 105 3.52 0.23 -7.76
CA GLY A 105 2.80 -0.30 -6.62
C GLY A 105 1.36 0.19 -6.48
N PHE A 106 0.89 1.03 -7.42
CA PHE A 106 -0.50 1.44 -7.50
C PHE A 106 -1.31 0.48 -8.36
N SER A 107 -0.73 0.01 -9.47
CA SER A 107 -1.38 -0.92 -10.41
C SER A 107 -1.07 -2.39 -10.10
N SER A 108 -0.07 -2.66 -9.27
CA SER A 108 0.35 -4.01 -8.87
C SER A 108 0.76 -4.02 -7.39
N SER A 109 1.08 -5.20 -6.86
CA SER A 109 1.51 -5.40 -5.47
C SER A 109 2.75 -6.27 -5.36
N ALA A 110 3.57 -5.99 -4.34
CA ALA A 110 4.68 -6.83 -3.93
C ALA A 110 4.74 -6.97 -2.39
N PRO A 111 5.37 -8.02 -1.86
CA PRO A 111 5.68 -8.12 -0.44
C PRO A 111 6.46 -6.90 0.08
N PHE A 112 6.22 -6.49 1.33
CA PHE A 112 6.94 -5.37 1.95
C PHE A 112 8.44 -5.64 2.13
N GLU A 113 8.83 -6.91 2.26
CA GLU A 113 10.22 -7.34 2.40
C GLU A 113 11.05 -7.10 1.13
N ASP A 114 10.40 -7.07 -0.05
CA ASP A 114 11.03 -6.84 -1.34
C ASP A 114 11.27 -5.34 -1.62
N ILE A 115 10.70 -4.45 -0.80
CA ILE A 115 10.70 -3.01 -1.01
C ILE A 115 11.91 -2.37 -0.32
N ALA A 116 12.83 -1.82 -1.11
CA ALA A 116 13.94 -1.01 -0.60
C ALA A 116 13.45 0.34 -0.06
N VAL A 117 12.57 1.00 -0.82
CA VAL A 117 11.95 2.28 -0.44
C VAL A 117 10.61 2.46 -1.16
N ALA A 118 9.63 3.01 -0.45
CA ALA A 118 8.34 3.40 -1.03
C ALA A 118 8.32 4.90 -1.34
N VAL A 119 8.09 5.24 -2.61
CA VAL A 119 7.84 6.61 -3.07
C VAL A 119 6.33 6.81 -3.20
N ILE A 120 5.78 7.68 -2.37
CA ILE A 120 4.33 7.86 -2.26
C ILE A 120 3.92 9.28 -2.62
N ASP A 121 2.67 9.40 -3.07
CA ASP A 121 1.95 10.66 -3.15
C ASP A 121 0.84 10.64 -2.09
N CYS A 122 1.11 11.18 -0.91
CA CYS A 122 0.10 11.21 0.15
C CYS A 122 0.27 12.42 1.06
N GLY A 123 -0.47 13.51 0.80
CA GLY A 123 -0.50 14.70 1.67
C GLY A 123 -1.11 14.50 3.08
N GLY A 124 -1.05 13.30 3.66
CA GLY A 124 -1.61 12.98 4.97
C GLY A 124 -1.41 11.54 5.47
N THR A 125 -2.24 11.18 6.45
CA THR A 125 -2.00 10.29 7.60
C THR A 125 -1.81 8.80 7.31
N ALA A 126 -2.37 8.27 6.22
CA ALA A 126 -2.49 6.83 6.03
C ALA A 126 -1.23 6.20 5.43
N ARG A 127 -0.86 6.55 4.19
CA ARG A 127 0.28 5.91 3.50
C ARG A 127 1.62 6.30 4.13
N ILE A 128 1.75 7.54 4.60
CA ILE A 128 2.96 8.00 5.31
C ILE A 128 3.25 7.18 6.58
N GLY A 129 2.24 6.50 7.16
CA GLY A 129 2.40 5.69 8.36
C GLY A 129 2.41 4.18 8.14
N VAL A 130 1.74 3.67 7.09
CA VAL A 130 1.66 2.22 6.82
C VAL A 130 3.02 1.63 6.47
N TYR A 131 3.78 2.28 5.59
CA TYR A 131 5.10 1.77 5.17
C TYR A 131 6.13 1.80 6.32
N PRO A 132 6.27 2.90 7.10
CA PRO A 132 7.14 2.91 8.27
C PRO A 132 6.75 1.87 9.32
N MET A 133 5.44 1.67 9.57
CA MET A 133 4.94 0.63 10.46
C MET A 133 5.32 -0.79 9.99
N LYS A 134 5.47 -0.99 8.68
CA LYS A 134 5.92 -2.25 8.07
C LYS A 134 7.44 -2.35 7.92
N GLY A 135 8.20 -1.38 8.43
CA GLY A 135 9.66 -1.36 8.35
C GLY A 135 10.20 -0.97 6.96
N VAL A 136 9.39 -0.33 6.13
CA VAL A 136 9.77 0.13 4.79
C VAL A 136 10.12 1.61 4.83
N LEU A 137 11.32 1.96 4.33
CA LEU A 137 11.74 3.35 4.17
C LEU A 137 10.75 4.07 3.26
N THR A 138 10.38 5.30 3.61
CA THR A 138 9.27 5.99 2.94
C THR A 138 9.67 7.40 2.54
N VAL A 139 9.43 7.71 1.27
CA VAL A 139 9.70 9.00 0.65
C VAL A 139 8.37 9.55 0.15
N ASP A 140 7.95 10.69 0.68
CA ASP A 140 6.74 11.38 0.20
C ASP A 140 7.11 12.57 -0.68
N ILE A 141 6.49 12.66 -1.84
CA ILE A 141 6.67 13.82 -2.74
C ILE A 141 5.94 15.06 -2.21
N HIS A 142 4.92 14.87 -1.35
CA HIS A 142 4.26 15.97 -0.64
C HIS A 142 5.05 16.38 0.60
N GLY A 143 5.17 17.69 0.84
CA GLY A 143 5.78 18.23 2.06
C GLY A 143 4.80 18.14 3.23
N THR A 144 4.94 17.12 4.07
CA THR A 144 4.07 16.89 5.23
C THR A 144 4.85 16.43 6.45
N SER A 145 4.37 16.78 7.64
CA SER A 145 4.88 16.23 8.89
C SER A 145 3.98 15.10 9.39
N PRO A 146 4.53 14.15 10.17
CA PRO A 146 3.76 13.07 10.78
C PRO A 146 2.55 13.59 11.57
N SER A 147 1.39 12.97 11.39
CA SER A 147 0.18 13.28 12.15
C SER A 147 -0.70 12.04 12.32
N GLY A 148 -1.68 12.11 13.24
CA GLY A 148 -2.68 11.06 13.47
C GLY A 148 -2.18 9.75 14.07
N PRO A 149 -2.97 8.66 13.99
CA PRO A 149 -2.78 7.45 14.81
C PRO A 149 -1.54 6.62 14.45
N LEU A 150 -1.01 6.80 13.23
CA LEU A 150 0.18 6.11 12.76
C LEU A 150 1.47 6.93 12.93
N ALA A 151 1.39 8.19 13.38
CA ALA A 151 2.56 9.06 13.53
C ALA A 151 3.65 8.46 14.44
N ARG A 152 3.27 7.67 15.44
CA ARG A 152 4.20 6.96 16.35
C ARG A 152 5.15 5.97 15.66
N PHE A 153 4.87 5.57 14.42
CA PHE A 153 5.73 4.69 13.63
C PHE A 153 6.65 5.46 12.68
N ILE A 154 6.46 6.77 12.56
CA ILE A 154 7.17 7.63 11.62
C ILE A 154 8.28 8.34 12.38
N THR A 155 9.52 8.11 11.97
CA THR A 155 10.72 8.73 12.55
C THR A 155 11.56 9.35 11.44
N GLU A 156 12.50 10.23 11.80
CA GLU A 156 13.42 10.85 10.83
C GLU A 156 14.32 9.80 10.15
N GLU A 157 14.49 8.63 10.76
CA GLU A 157 15.31 7.51 10.26
C GLU A 157 14.59 6.64 9.22
N ASN A 158 13.25 6.71 9.13
CA ASN A 158 12.47 5.86 8.23
C ASN A 158 11.55 6.62 7.26
N PHE A 159 11.46 7.94 7.41
CA PHE A 159 10.58 8.76 6.60
C PHE A 159 11.22 10.11 6.24
N VAL A 160 11.00 10.55 5.01
CA VAL A 160 11.37 11.86 4.50
C VAL A 160 10.30 12.37 3.54
N SER A 161 10.00 13.67 3.55
CA SER A 161 8.92 14.24 2.76
C SER A 161 9.31 15.48 1.95
N GLY A 162 8.41 15.90 1.07
CA GLY A 162 8.59 17.04 0.17
C GLY A 162 9.67 16.81 -0.88
N VAL A 163 10.04 15.56 -1.12
CA VAL A 163 11.23 15.18 -1.89
C VAL A 163 10.99 15.38 -3.38
N LYS A 164 11.99 15.99 -4.02
CA LYS A 164 12.11 16.11 -5.48
C LYS A 164 13.38 15.40 -5.95
N PRO A 165 13.55 15.16 -7.26
CA PRO A 165 14.76 14.52 -7.78
C PRO A 165 16.06 15.24 -7.37
N GLU A 166 16.03 16.58 -7.25
CA GLU A 166 17.17 17.39 -6.78
C GLU A 166 17.59 17.13 -5.33
N ASN A 167 16.77 16.46 -4.53
CA ASN A 167 17.07 16.11 -3.14
C ASN A 167 17.67 14.70 -2.99
N VAL A 168 17.90 14.00 -4.10
CA VAL A 168 18.51 12.67 -4.14
C VAL A 168 19.93 12.80 -4.67
N SER A 169 20.90 12.30 -3.91
CA SER A 169 22.30 12.25 -4.31
C SER A 169 22.90 10.88 -4.03
N PRO A 170 23.96 10.46 -4.75
CA PRO A 170 24.75 9.32 -4.33
C PRO A 170 25.23 9.51 -2.89
N ALA A 171 25.09 8.48 -2.04
CA ALA A 171 25.67 8.54 -0.71
C ALA A 171 27.19 8.45 -0.84
N GLU A 172 27.92 9.45 -0.36
CA GLU A 172 29.37 9.38 -0.22
C GLU A 172 29.68 8.38 0.90
N GLU A 173 30.55 7.39 0.60
CA GLU A 173 30.93 6.29 1.49
C GLU A 173 31.96 6.74 2.55
#